data_AF-A0A7S3TB06-F1
#
_entry.id   AF-A0A7S3TB06-F1
#
_cell.length_a   1.000
_cell.length_b   1.000
_cell.length_c   1.000
_cell.angle_alpha   90.00
_cell.angle_beta   90.00
_cell.angle_gamma   90.00
#
_symmetry.space_group_name_H-M   'P 1'
#
loop_
_entity.id
_entity.type
_entity.pdbx_description
1 polymer ?
#
loop_
_entity_poly.entity_id
_entity_poly.type
_entity_poly.pdbx_seq_one_letter_code
_entity_poly.pdbx_strand_id
1 'polypeptide(L)'
;CVCEVQVQEVPVFTDGGAVPASAAALRQMLPIGSAAPDAFDPGTYQLCSLAWCDALEAEVYLRPGETRPALDTIFKVASNSSIDGFVHLLNRVSTVRVGGDGDFSFRNTPHFVSFIPTLRAARDAEHETEAVLDHLVTHPNTAPFLAHRLIQRLVTSNPSPRYVKAAADAFASGAHTGGLIFSGKYGDLGAMVAAILLDQEARSPTLELDPTHGLMREPVLKVMH
;
A
#
# COMPACT_ATOMS: atom_id res chain seq x y z
N CYS A 1 -24.55 15.70 -15.78
CA CYS A 1 -24.13 14.29 -15.98
C CYS A 1 -24.21 13.58 -14.64
N VAL A 2 -25.34 12.91 -14.35
CA VAL A 2 -25.42 11.99 -13.21
C VAL A 2 -25.20 10.61 -13.82
N CYS A 3 -23.96 10.12 -13.74
CA CYS A 3 -23.70 8.74 -14.11
C CYS A 3 -24.35 7.84 -13.05
N GLU A 4 -24.96 6.74 -13.47
CA GLU A 4 -25.40 5.72 -12.53
C GLU A 4 -24.16 5.11 -11.86
N VAL A 5 -24.14 5.14 -10.54
CA VAL A 5 -23.06 4.62 -9.71
C VAL A 5 -23.61 3.47 -8.89
N GLN A 6 -22.97 2.30 -9.00
CA GLN A 6 -23.32 1.13 -8.21
C GLN A 6 -22.13 0.75 -7.33
N VAL A 7 -22.37 0.69 -6.01
CA VAL A 7 -21.40 0.20 -5.03
C VAL A 7 -21.65 -1.28 -4.83
N GLN A 8 -20.68 -2.12 -5.20
CA GLN A 8 -20.76 -3.56 -4.99
C GLN A 8 -19.78 -3.96 -3.90
N GLU A 9 -20.32 -4.51 -2.80
CA GLU A 9 -19.55 -5.10 -1.70
C GLU A 9 -19.69 -6.61 -1.75
N VAL A 10 -18.57 -7.31 -1.96
CA VAL A 10 -18.54 -8.78 -2.10
C VAL A 10 -17.45 -9.33 -1.18
N PRO A 11 -17.68 -10.47 -0.50
CA PRO A 11 -16.62 -11.13 0.25
C PRO A 11 -15.56 -11.69 -0.71
N VAL A 12 -14.29 -11.54 -0.37
CA VAL A 12 -13.19 -12.06 -1.20
C VAL A 12 -13.12 -13.58 -1.09
N PHE A 13 -13.27 -14.09 0.13
CA PHE A 13 -13.30 -15.50 0.43
C PHE A 13 -14.67 -15.90 0.97
N THR A 14 -15.30 -16.89 0.35
CA THR A 14 -16.58 -17.48 0.79
C THR A 14 -16.40 -18.82 1.48
N ASP A 15 -15.26 -19.48 1.27
CA ASP A 15 -14.91 -20.77 1.85
C ASP A 15 -13.50 -20.73 2.45
N GLY A 16 -13.30 -21.39 3.60
CA GLY A 16 -12.02 -21.42 4.29
C GLY A 16 -10.88 -22.08 3.49
N GLY A 17 -11.20 -22.98 2.55
CA GLY A 17 -10.22 -23.60 1.65
C GLY A 17 -9.79 -22.71 0.47
N ALA A 18 -10.49 -21.61 0.21
CA ALA A 18 -10.12 -20.63 -0.81
C ALA A 18 -9.12 -19.58 -0.28
N VAL A 19 -8.91 -19.56 1.04
CA VAL A 19 -8.00 -18.62 1.69
C VAL A 19 -6.56 -19.08 1.45
N PRO A 20 -5.69 -18.26 0.85
CA PRO A 20 -4.31 -18.64 0.61
C PRO A 20 -3.53 -18.67 1.93
N ALA A 21 -2.69 -19.70 2.11
CA ALA A 21 -1.89 -19.88 3.32
C ALA A 21 -0.85 -18.78 3.56
N SER A 22 -0.32 -18.18 2.48
CA SER A 22 0.75 -17.18 2.57
C SER A 22 0.24 -15.79 2.95
N ALA A 23 0.90 -15.15 3.90
CA ALA A 23 0.65 -13.76 4.31
C ALA A 23 0.75 -12.74 3.15
N ALA A 24 1.61 -13.00 2.16
CA ALA A 24 1.79 -12.12 1.01
C ALA A 24 0.60 -12.15 0.04
N ALA A 25 0.05 -13.34 -0.25
CA ALA A 25 -1.12 -13.47 -1.12
C ALA A 25 -2.38 -12.87 -0.49
N LEU A 26 -2.56 -13.03 0.83
CA LEU A 26 -3.67 -12.39 1.55
C LEU A 26 -3.65 -10.88 1.40
N ARG A 27 -2.47 -10.25 1.51
CA ARG A 27 -2.29 -8.80 1.35
C ARG A 27 -2.55 -8.30 -0.07
N GLN A 28 -2.34 -9.13 -1.09
CA GLN A 28 -2.65 -8.76 -2.46
C GLN A 28 -4.16 -8.90 -2.77
N MET A 29 -4.81 -9.90 -2.18
CA MET A 29 -6.21 -10.21 -2.45
C MET A 29 -7.20 -9.41 -1.59
N LEU A 30 -6.80 -9.00 -0.38
CA LEU A 30 -7.61 -8.23 0.55
C LEU A 30 -7.17 -6.76 0.56
N PRO A 31 -7.94 -5.87 -0.11
CA PRO A 31 -7.51 -4.49 -0.30
C PRO A 31 -8.00 -3.53 0.77
N ILE A 32 -8.93 -3.94 1.62
CA ILE A 32 -9.55 -3.09 2.65
C ILE A 32 -8.90 -3.40 3.99
N GLY A 33 -8.28 -2.39 4.60
CA GLY A 33 -7.83 -2.45 5.98
C GLY A 33 -9.00 -2.46 6.96
N SER A 34 -8.82 -3.12 8.10
CA SER A 34 -9.78 -3.09 9.21
C SER A 34 -9.15 -2.45 10.44
N ALA A 35 -9.98 -1.94 11.35
CA ALA A 35 -9.54 -1.69 12.71
C ALA A 35 -9.12 -3.00 13.38
N ALA A 36 -8.27 -2.89 14.40
CA ALA A 36 -7.87 -4.03 15.20
C ALA A 36 -9.09 -4.57 15.99
N PRO A 37 -9.18 -5.89 16.26
CA PRO A 37 -10.35 -6.50 16.92
C PRO A 37 -10.67 -5.94 18.31
N ASP A 38 -9.66 -5.39 19.00
CA ASP A 38 -9.76 -4.71 20.29
C ASP A 38 -10.40 -3.32 20.23
N ALA A 39 -10.48 -2.71 19.04
CA ALA A 39 -11.21 -1.47 18.83
C ALA A 39 -12.74 -1.65 18.87
N PHE A 40 -13.22 -2.90 18.78
CA PHE A 40 -14.63 -3.26 18.82
C PHE A 40 -15.07 -3.65 20.24
N ASP A 41 -16.38 -3.59 20.49
CA ASP A 41 -16.94 -3.99 21.78
C ASP A 41 -16.59 -5.45 22.12
N PRO A 42 -16.28 -5.77 23.39
CA PRO A 42 -15.86 -7.10 23.80
C PRO A 42 -16.93 -8.15 23.46
N GLY A 43 -16.53 -9.20 22.76
CA GLY A 43 -17.41 -10.28 22.30
C GLY A 43 -17.89 -10.16 20.84
N THR A 44 -17.55 -9.08 20.14
CA THR A 44 -17.90 -8.91 18.72
C THR A 44 -17.12 -9.87 17.80
N TYR A 45 -15.85 -10.11 18.13
CA TYR A 45 -14.96 -10.97 17.36
C TYR A 45 -14.29 -12.01 18.25
N GLN A 46 -14.12 -13.22 17.73
CA GLN A 46 -13.45 -14.35 18.36
C GLN A 46 -12.35 -14.88 17.44
N LEU A 47 -11.21 -15.29 18.01
CA LEU A 47 -10.15 -15.97 17.27
C LEU A 47 -10.69 -17.28 16.69
N CYS A 48 -10.47 -17.49 15.40
CA CYS A 48 -10.87 -18.71 14.72
C CYS A 48 -10.03 -19.90 15.21
N SER A 49 -10.71 -20.97 15.65
CA SER A 49 -10.09 -22.23 16.08
C SER A 49 -10.34 -23.39 15.11
N LEU A 50 -10.71 -23.08 13.86
CA LEU A 50 -11.00 -24.07 12.84
C LEU A 50 -9.71 -24.52 12.14
N ALA A 51 -9.67 -25.76 11.66
CA ALA A 51 -8.47 -26.35 11.04
C ALA A 51 -7.92 -25.58 9.84
N TRP A 52 -8.76 -24.82 9.13
CA TRP A 52 -8.33 -23.97 8.01
C TRP A 52 -7.69 -22.66 8.47
N CYS A 53 -7.94 -22.20 9.71
CA CYS A 53 -7.33 -21.01 10.29
C CYS A 53 -5.92 -21.30 10.82
N ASP A 54 -5.71 -22.47 11.43
CA ASP A 54 -4.40 -22.88 11.94
C ASP A 54 -3.36 -23.15 10.83
N ALA A 55 -3.83 -23.35 9.59
CA ALA A 55 -2.98 -23.59 8.42
C ALA A 55 -2.48 -22.31 7.75
N LEU A 56 -2.87 -21.12 8.25
CA LEU A 56 -2.55 -19.83 7.65
C LEU A 56 -1.40 -19.15 8.39
N GLU A 57 -0.59 -18.37 7.66
CA GLU A 57 0.36 -17.41 8.24
C GLU A 57 -0.34 -16.11 8.72
N ALA A 58 -1.59 -16.22 9.18
CA ALA A 58 -2.43 -15.09 9.58
C ALA A 58 -3.38 -15.49 10.72
N GLU A 59 -3.60 -14.57 11.66
CA GLU A 59 -4.62 -14.74 12.71
C GLU A 59 -5.98 -14.28 12.16
N VAL A 60 -6.98 -15.17 12.17
CA VAL A 60 -8.32 -14.88 11.64
C VAL A 60 -9.29 -14.66 12.80
N TYR A 61 -10.07 -13.58 12.71
CA TYR A 61 -11.10 -13.22 13.68
C TYR A 61 -12.48 -13.27 13.00
N LEU A 62 -13.37 -14.11 13.56
CA LEU A 62 -14.73 -14.35 13.08
C LEU A 62 -15.75 -13.81 14.08
N ARG A 63 -16.99 -13.56 13.64
CA ARG A 63 -18.08 -13.29 14.58
C ARG A 63 -18.52 -14.58 15.28
N PRO A 64 -19.00 -14.51 16.52
CA PRO A 64 -19.44 -15.68 17.26
C PRO A 64 -20.55 -16.44 16.49
N GLY A 65 -20.33 -17.72 16.23
CA GLY A 65 -21.26 -18.60 15.51
C GLY A 65 -20.97 -18.77 14.02
N GLU A 66 -20.04 -18.02 13.44
CA GLU A 66 -19.63 -18.19 12.04
C GLU A 66 -18.56 -19.28 11.90
N THR A 67 -18.74 -20.16 10.91
CA THR A 67 -17.80 -21.25 10.59
C THR A 67 -17.09 -21.07 9.26
N ARG A 68 -17.43 -19.99 8.54
CA ARG A 68 -16.91 -19.62 7.22
C ARG A 68 -16.53 -18.15 7.22
N PRO A 69 -15.57 -17.73 6.38
CA PRO A 69 -15.25 -16.33 6.22
C PRO A 69 -16.45 -15.57 5.64
N ALA A 70 -16.94 -14.58 6.37
CA ALA A 70 -18.01 -13.67 5.98
C ALA A 70 -17.41 -12.31 5.57
N LEU A 71 -18.25 -11.37 5.13
CA LEU A 71 -17.84 -10.01 4.75
C LEU A 71 -17.06 -9.27 5.85
N ASP A 72 -17.44 -9.51 7.11
CA ASP A 72 -16.88 -8.82 8.27
C ASP A 72 -15.71 -9.57 8.92
N THR A 73 -15.22 -10.65 8.30
CA THR A 73 -14.07 -11.40 8.82
C THR A 73 -12.80 -10.56 8.76
N ILE A 74 -12.06 -10.51 9.86
CA ILE A 74 -10.81 -9.76 9.99
C ILE A 74 -9.62 -10.72 9.94
N PHE A 75 -8.66 -10.42 9.08
CA PHE A 75 -7.39 -11.11 8.95
C PHE A 75 -6.27 -10.23 9.49
N LYS A 76 -5.54 -10.69 10.49
CA LYS A 76 -4.32 -10.05 10.96
C LYS A 76 -3.12 -10.74 10.31
N VAL A 77 -2.39 -9.97 9.52
CA VAL A 77 -1.28 -10.47 8.71
C VAL A 77 -0.01 -9.71 9.07
N ALA A 78 1.11 -10.42 9.26
CA ALA A 78 2.40 -9.78 9.50
C ALA A 78 2.82 -8.93 8.29
N SER A 79 3.17 -7.66 8.51
CA SER A 79 3.58 -6.75 7.45
C SER A 79 4.76 -5.85 7.79
N ASN A 80 5.78 -5.92 6.93
CA ASN A 80 6.97 -5.06 6.98
C ASN A 80 6.66 -3.60 6.64
N SER A 81 5.46 -3.32 6.10
CA SER A 81 5.00 -1.99 5.70
C SER A 81 4.20 -1.26 6.79
N SER A 82 3.88 -1.92 7.90
CA SER A 82 3.17 -1.31 9.04
C SER A 82 4.12 -1.01 10.19
N ILE A 83 3.84 0.06 10.93
CA ILE A 83 4.63 0.50 12.09
C ILE A 83 4.72 -0.60 13.14
N ASP A 84 3.59 -1.26 13.44
CA ASP A 84 3.48 -2.34 14.43
C ASP A 84 3.86 -3.72 13.88
N GLY A 85 4.27 -3.80 12.60
CA GLY A 85 4.65 -5.06 11.97
C GLY A 85 3.47 -5.97 11.63
N PHE A 86 2.23 -5.53 11.85
CA PHE A 86 1.00 -6.25 11.51
C PHE A 86 0.01 -5.31 10.80
N VAL A 87 -0.80 -5.86 9.90
CA VAL A 87 -1.91 -5.17 9.24
C VAL A 87 -3.17 -6.01 9.42
N HIS A 88 -4.26 -5.34 9.79
CA HIS A 88 -5.58 -5.96 9.87
C HIS A 88 -6.34 -5.68 8.56
N LEU A 89 -6.92 -6.72 7.96
CA LEU A 89 -7.57 -6.68 6.65
C LEU A 89 -8.98 -7.26 6.76
N LEU A 90 -9.95 -6.61 6.13
CA LEU A 90 -11.32 -7.10 6.02
C LEU A 90 -11.46 -8.02 4.81
N ASN A 91 -12.27 -9.07 4.96
CA ASN A 91 -12.72 -9.94 3.88
C ASN A 91 -13.73 -9.27 2.94
N ARG A 92 -13.43 -8.07 2.46
CA ARG A 92 -14.37 -7.28 1.66
C ARG A 92 -13.65 -6.57 0.52
N VAL A 93 -14.27 -6.60 -0.65
CA VAL A 93 -13.94 -5.70 -1.75
C VAL A 93 -15.13 -4.77 -1.96
N SER A 94 -14.88 -3.47 -1.82
CA SER A 94 -15.83 -2.40 -2.15
C SER A 94 -15.35 -1.75 -3.44
N THR A 95 -16.04 -2.06 -4.53
CA THR A 95 -15.75 -1.49 -5.85
C THR A 95 -16.92 -0.62 -6.28
N VAL A 96 -16.60 0.63 -6.63
CA VAL A 96 -17.58 1.55 -7.20
C VAL A 96 -17.51 1.42 -8.72
N ARG A 97 -18.62 1.03 -9.34
CA ARG A 97 -18.77 0.97 -10.80
C ARG A 97 -19.53 2.19 -11.30
N VAL A 98 -19.06 2.77 -12.40
CA VAL A 98 -19.63 3.98 -13.01
C VAL A 98 -20.03 3.68 -14.46
N GLY A 99 -21.29 3.96 -14.79
CA GLY A 99 -21.87 3.67 -16.10
C GLY A 99 -22.55 2.30 -16.12
N GLY A 100 -23.73 2.20 -16.75
CA GLY A 100 -24.62 1.04 -16.68
C GLY A 100 -24.01 -0.31 -17.10
N ASP A 101 -22.92 -0.28 -17.88
CA ASP A 101 -22.20 -1.47 -18.33
C ASP A 101 -20.93 -1.80 -17.50
N GLY A 102 -20.58 -0.99 -16.51
CA GLY A 102 -19.50 -1.30 -15.54
C GLY A 102 -18.07 -1.17 -16.06
N ASP A 103 -17.85 -0.54 -17.21
CA ASP A 103 -16.52 -0.39 -17.84
C ASP A 103 -15.51 0.39 -16.99
N PHE A 104 -15.99 1.31 -16.16
CA PHE A 104 -15.14 2.09 -15.25
C PHE A 104 -15.41 1.67 -13.82
N SER A 105 -14.34 1.26 -13.13
CA SER A 105 -14.41 0.97 -11.72
C SER A 105 -13.23 1.56 -10.97
N PHE A 106 -13.48 1.98 -9.74
CA PHE A 106 -12.44 2.42 -8.83
C PHE A 106 -12.69 1.85 -7.43
N ARG A 107 -11.61 1.72 -6.66
CA ARG A 107 -11.68 1.28 -5.27
C ARG A 107 -12.15 2.45 -4.41
N ASN A 108 -13.02 2.17 -3.45
CA ASN A 108 -13.38 3.16 -2.46
C ASN A 108 -12.20 3.40 -1.49
N THR A 109 -12.00 4.65 -1.05
CA THR A 109 -11.03 4.95 -0.01
C THR A 109 -11.48 4.36 1.33
N PRO A 110 -10.55 4.00 2.23
CA PRO A 110 -10.93 3.63 3.59
C PRO A 110 -11.68 4.80 4.24
N HIS A 111 -12.78 4.49 4.92
CA HIS A 111 -13.64 5.46 5.59
C HIS A 111 -14.19 4.82 6.86
N PHE A 112 -13.90 5.43 8.01
CA PHE A 112 -14.32 4.93 9.32
C PHE A 112 -15.24 5.90 10.04
N VAL A 113 -15.20 7.19 9.70
CA VAL A 113 -16.04 8.21 10.34
C VAL A 113 -17.50 8.04 9.92
N SER A 114 -18.42 7.80 10.86
CA SER A 114 -19.83 7.71 10.52
C SER A 114 -20.39 9.03 9.98
N PHE A 115 -21.18 8.98 8.90
CA PHE A 115 -21.90 10.16 8.42
C PHE A 115 -22.96 10.66 9.42
N ILE A 116 -23.38 9.81 10.37
CA ILE A 116 -24.34 10.13 11.42
C ILE A 116 -23.60 10.81 12.59
N PRO A 117 -23.87 12.08 12.92
CA PRO A 117 -23.10 12.84 13.91
C PRO A 117 -23.04 12.20 15.31
N THR A 118 -24.08 11.50 15.73
CA THR A 118 -24.16 10.85 17.05
C THR A 118 -23.29 9.60 17.17
N LEU A 119 -22.81 9.07 16.05
CA LEU A 119 -21.98 7.86 15.99
C LEU A 119 -20.51 8.17 15.68
N ARG A 120 -20.11 9.44 15.62
CA ARG A 120 -18.72 9.84 15.36
C ARG A 120 -17.92 9.83 16.65
N ALA A 121 -16.80 9.11 16.67
CA ALA A 121 -15.79 9.24 17.72
C ALA A 121 -14.51 9.89 17.17
N ALA A 122 -13.79 10.64 18.00
CA ALA A 122 -12.52 11.27 17.60
C ALA A 122 -11.48 10.24 17.12
N ARG A 123 -11.46 9.05 17.74
CA ARG A 123 -10.63 7.92 17.33
C ARG A 123 -10.84 7.53 15.86
N ASP A 124 -12.08 7.60 15.36
CA ASP A 124 -12.42 7.15 14.02
C ASP A 124 -11.74 8.04 12.96
N ALA A 125 -11.60 9.33 13.26
CA ALA A 125 -10.89 10.27 12.40
C ALA A 125 -9.39 9.99 12.37
N GLU A 126 -8.75 9.70 13.51
CA GLU A 126 -7.34 9.35 13.59
C GLU A 126 -7.06 8.06 12.80
N HIS A 127 -7.87 7.02 13.02
CA HIS A 127 -7.75 5.75 12.27
C HIS A 127 -7.99 5.93 10.77
N GLU A 128 -8.91 6.81 10.37
CA GLU A 128 -9.16 7.09 8.96
C GLU A 128 -7.97 7.79 8.32
N THR A 129 -7.38 8.78 9.01
CA THR A 129 -6.18 9.44 8.50
C THR A 129 -5.00 8.47 8.35
N GLU A 130 -4.78 7.59 9.34
CA GLU A 130 -3.69 6.61 9.28
C GLU A 130 -3.91 5.62 8.13
N ALA A 131 -5.13 5.06 8.00
CA ALA A 131 -5.43 4.14 6.92
C ALA A 131 -5.35 4.78 5.53
N VAL A 132 -5.71 6.06 5.39
CA VAL A 132 -5.53 6.79 4.13
C VAL A 132 -4.03 6.98 3.82
N LEU A 133 -3.21 7.34 4.80
CA LEU A 133 -1.77 7.48 4.62
C LEU A 133 -1.12 6.15 4.24
N ASP A 134 -1.44 5.09 4.95
CA ASP A 134 -0.98 3.73 4.63
C ASP A 134 -1.39 3.31 3.23
N HIS A 135 -2.64 3.58 2.84
CA HIS A 135 -3.13 3.29 1.50
C HIS A 135 -2.33 4.04 0.42
N LEU A 136 -2.03 5.32 0.63
CA LEU A 136 -1.27 6.12 -0.32
C LEU A 136 0.19 5.67 -0.41
N VAL A 137 0.83 5.34 0.71
CA VAL A 137 2.24 4.91 0.74
C VAL A 137 2.42 3.52 0.12
N THR A 138 1.52 2.60 0.43
CA THR A 138 1.55 1.21 -0.09
C THR A 138 1.08 1.10 -1.54
N HIS A 139 0.56 2.19 -2.13
CA HIS A 139 0.10 2.16 -3.51
C HIS A 139 1.27 1.87 -4.48
N PRO A 140 1.11 0.95 -5.45
CA PRO A 140 2.19 0.54 -6.35
C PRO A 140 2.76 1.68 -7.21
N ASN A 141 1.98 2.75 -7.44
CA ASN A 141 2.44 3.93 -8.17
C ASN A 141 3.32 4.87 -7.34
N THR A 142 3.31 4.78 -6.00
CA THR A 142 4.00 5.74 -5.13
C THR A 142 5.51 5.63 -5.27
N ALA A 143 6.04 4.40 -5.22
CA ALA A 143 7.47 4.13 -5.39
C ALA A 143 8.04 4.64 -6.74
N PRO A 144 7.49 4.29 -7.92
CA PRO A 144 8.00 4.78 -9.20
C PRO A 144 7.77 6.28 -9.39
N PHE A 145 6.67 6.85 -8.88
CA PHE A 145 6.42 8.29 -8.95
C PHE A 145 7.46 9.09 -8.17
N LEU A 146 7.73 8.69 -6.93
CA LEU A 146 8.77 9.31 -6.11
C LEU A 146 10.16 9.11 -6.75
N ALA A 147 10.44 7.93 -7.30
CA ALA A 147 11.73 7.61 -7.93
C ALA A 147 12.02 8.56 -9.08
N HIS A 148 11.06 8.68 -9.98
CA HIS A 148 11.19 9.57 -11.13
C HIS A 148 11.42 11.03 -10.71
N ARG A 149 10.68 11.54 -9.72
CA ARG A 149 10.80 12.93 -9.26
C ARG A 149 12.10 13.20 -8.52
N LEU A 150 12.56 12.28 -7.68
CA LEU A 150 13.82 12.44 -6.95
C LEU A 150 15.01 12.37 -7.91
N ILE A 151 15.01 11.45 -8.87
CA ILE A 151 16.07 11.38 -9.89
C ILE A 151 16.13 12.68 -10.70
N GLN A 152 14.97 13.23 -11.09
CA GLN A 152 14.89 14.50 -11.82
C GLN A 152 15.44 15.71 -11.05
N ARG A 153 15.38 15.69 -9.71
CA ARG A 153 15.90 16.77 -8.87
C ARG A 153 17.37 16.60 -8.52
N LEU A 154 17.86 15.37 -8.47
CA LEU A 154 19.19 15.05 -7.95
C LEU A 154 20.23 14.78 -9.04
N VAL A 155 19.85 14.16 -10.17
CA VAL A 155 20.82 13.57 -11.11
C VAL A 155 20.56 13.99 -12.56
N THR A 156 19.42 13.61 -13.12
CA THR A 156 19.19 13.72 -14.58
C THR A 156 17.74 14.04 -14.92
N SER A 157 17.52 14.89 -15.93
CA SER A 157 16.17 15.26 -16.38
C SER A 157 15.44 14.11 -17.09
N ASN A 158 16.16 13.15 -17.67
CA ASN A 158 15.60 12.04 -18.45
C ASN A 158 16.12 10.69 -17.95
N PRO A 159 15.62 10.18 -16.81
CA PRO A 159 16.06 8.90 -16.27
C PRO A 159 15.59 7.72 -17.11
N SER A 160 16.42 6.68 -17.23
CA SER A 160 16.00 5.46 -17.92
C SER A 160 14.94 4.68 -17.11
N PRO A 161 14.08 3.87 -17.76
CA PRO A 161 13.13 3.02 -17.06
C PRO A 161 13.79 2.02 -16.09
N ARG A 162 15.01 1.56 -16.40
CA ARG A 162 15.79 0.68 -15.53
C ARG A 162 16.16 1.39 -14.23
N TYR A 163 16.60 2.64 -14.32
CA TYR A 163 17.03 3.43 -13.18
C TYR A 163 15.86 3.75 -12.23
N VAL A 164 14.72 4.15 -12.79
CA VAL A 164 13.48 4.34 -12.02
C VAL A 164 13.07 3.05 -11.30
N LYS A 165 13.16 1.90 -11.98
CA LYS A 165 12.87 0.60 -11.37
C LYS A 165 13.83 0.28 -10.21
N ALA A 166 15.13 0.46 -10.39
CA ALA A 166 16.12 0.18 -9.34
C ALA A 166 15.89 1.02 -8.06
N ALA A 167 15.56 2.30 -8.22
CA ALA A 167 15.23 3.16 -7.09
C ALA A 167 13.89 2.79 -6.43
N ALA A 168 12.88 2.40 -7.22
CA ALA A 168 11.59 1.94 -6.69
C ALA A 168 11.71 0.61 -5.92
N ASP A 169 12.51 -0.33 -6.43
CA ASP A 169 12.78 -1.61 -5.77
C ASP A 169 13.54 -1.41 -4.43
N ALA A 170 14.46 -0.44 -4.38
CA ALA A 170 15.16 -0.08 -3.13
C ALA A 170 14.23 0.54 -2.09
N PHE A 171 13.30 1.41 -2.51
CA PHE A 171 12.26 1.97 -1.63
C PHE A 171 11.33 0.89 -1.05
N ALA A 172 10.97 -0.10 -1.87
CA ALA A 172 10.08 -1.18 -1.46
C ALA A 172 10.75 -2.20 -0.53
N SER A 173 12.05 -2.46 -0.73
CA SER A 173 12.82 -3.43 0.06
C SER A 173 13.50 -2.83 1.30
N GLY A 174 13.71 -1.52 1.34
CA GLY A 174 14.46 -0.86 2.42
C GLY A 174 15.95 -1.22 2.43
N ALA A 175 16.46 -1.71 1.30
CA ALA A 175 17.84 -2.16 1.15
C ALA A 175 18.41 -1.69 -0.20
N HIS A 176 19.72 -1.46 -0.23
CA HIS A 176 20.43 -1.15 -1.47
C HIS A 176 21.50 -2.21 -1.79
N THR A 177 21.74 -2.41 -3.08
CA THR A 177 22.79 -3.30 -3.61
C THR A 177 24.15 -2.87 -3.06
N GLY A 178 24.87 -3.80 -2.42
CA GLY A 178 26.10 -3.52 -1.70
C GLY A 178 26.07 -3.88 -0.20
N GLY A 179 24.98 -4.48 0.28
CA GLY A 179 24.86 -4.95 1.67
C GLY A 179 24.51 -3.86 2.68
N LEU A 180 24.23 -2.64 2.22
CA LEU A 180 23.74 -1.55 3.04
C LEU A 180 22.23 -1.73 3.26
N ILE A 181 21.88 -2.21 4.46
CA ILE A 181 20.50 -2.28 4.94
C ILE A 181 20.23 -0.98 5.68
N PHE A 182 19.18 -0.26 5.26
CA PHE A 182 18.73 0.94 5.93
C PHE A 182 17.73 0.53 7.02
N SER A 183 16.43 0.72 6.80
CA SER A 183 15.39 0.22 7.71
C SER A 183 15.01 -1.24 7.45
N GLY A 184 15.23 -1.77 6.24
CA GLY A 184 14.73 -3.08 5.82
C GLY A 184 13.21 -3.18 5.77
N LYS A 185 12.51 -2.04 5.81
CA LYS A 185 11.06 -1.91 5.73
C LYS A 185 10.66 -1.26 4.42
N TYR A 186 9.41 -1.48 4.02
CA TYR A 186 8.83 -0.78 2.88
C TYR A 186 8.68 0.71 3.21
N GLY A 187 8.99 1.59 2.26
CA GLY A 187 8.84 3.02 2.44
C GLY A 187 10.13 3.78 2.77
N ASP A 188 11.28 3.14 2.58
CA ASP A 188 12.56 3.73 2.97
C ASP A 188 13.11 4.71 1.93
N LEU A 189 12.97 6.01 2.23
CA LEU A 189 13.56 7.07 1.41
C LEU A 189 15.09 7.08 1.44
N GLY A 190 15.72 6.61 2.53
CA GLY A 190 17.18 6.53 2.63
C GLY A 190 17.74 5.49 1.66
N ALA A 191 17.14 4.30 1.63
CA ALA A 191 17.49 3.24 0.67
C ALA A 191 17.31 3.70 -0.78
N MET A 192 16.22 4.42 -1.04
CA MET A 192 15.90 4.99 -2.34
C MET A 192 16.92 6.05 -2.79
N VAL A 193 17.25 7.02 -1.94
CA VAL A 193 18.23 8.07 -2.27
C VAL A 193 19.62 7.48 -2.47
N ALA A 194 20.01 6.49 -1.67
CA ALA A 194 21.25 5.76 -1.87
C ALA A 194 21.27 5.05 -3.23
N ALA A 195 20.17 4.37 -3.60
CA ALA A 195 20.03 3.75 -4.90
C ALA A 195 20.13 4.76 -6.05
N ILE A 196 19.57 5.96 -5.87
CA ILE A 196 19.71 7.04 -6.84
C ILE A 196 21.18 7.45 -6.99
N LEU A 197 21.86 7.82 -5.91
CA LEU A 197 23.22 8.39 -5.99
C LEU A 197 24.32 7.38 -6.31
N LEU A 198 24.07 6.08 -6.10
CA LEU A 198 25.04 5.01 -6.33
C LEU A 198 24.79 4.23 -7.64
N ASP A 199 23.72 4.54 -8.37
CA ASP A 199 23.44 3.88 -9.65
C ASP A 199 24.50 4.24 -10.71
N GLN A 200 24.68 3.32 -11.66
CA GLN A 200 25.61 3.46 -12.78
C GLN A 200 25.30 4.70 -13.64
N GLU A 201 24.03 5.07 -13.80
CA GLU A 201 23.64 6.27 -14.55
C GLU A 201 24.03 7.58 -13.86
N ALA A 202 24.19 7.56 -12.53
CA ALA A 202 24.63 8.71 -11.75
C ALA A 202 26.15 8.84 -11.66
N ARG A 203 26.91 7.75 -11.86
CA ARG A 203 28.37 7.71 -11.62
C ARG A 203 29.21 7.33 -12.83
N SER A 204 28.59 7.06 -13.98
CA SER A 204 29.34 6.60 -15.15
C SER A 204 30.15 7.73 -15.78
N PRO A 205 31.48 7.61 -15.90
CA PRO A 205 32.32 8.61 -16.56
C PRO A 205 32.03 8.70 -18.07
N THR A 206 31.45 7.66 -18.68
CA THR A 206 31.06 7.72 -20.11
C THR A 206 29.83 8.61 -20.32
N LEU A 207 28.91 8.62 -19.35
CA LEU A 207 27.71 9.45 -19.41
C LEU A 207 28.02 10.90 -19.03
N GLU A 208 29.02 11.15 -18.17
CA GLU A 208 29.50 12.51 -17.89
C GLU A 208 30.06 13.23 -19.13
N LEU A 209 30.58 12.47 -20.10
CA LEU A 209 31.10 13.00 -21.36
C LEU A 209 30.00 13.26 -22.41
N ASP A 210 28.77 12.80 -22.16
CA ASP A 210 27.65 12.99 -23.09
C ASP A 210 27.00 14.37 -22.85
N PRO A 211 27.00 15.28 -23.84
CA PRO A 211 26.39 16.61 -23.69
C PRO A 211 24.86 16.58 -23.54
N THR A 212 24.21 15.45 -23.81
CA THR A 212 22.76 15.26 -23.65
C THR A 212 22.37 14.65 -22.30
N HIS A 213 23.35 14.17 -21.53
CA HIS A 213 23.12 13.59 -20.22
C HIS A 213 23.30 14.63 -19.11
N GLY A 214 22.49 14.49 -18.05
CA GLY A 214 22.55 15.33 -16.86
C GLY A 214 21.30 16.16 -16.64
N LEU A 215 21.46 17.23 -15.87
CA LEU A 215 20.36 18.06 -15.41
C LEU A 215 20.34 19.38 -16.16
N MET A 216 19.24 19.63 -16.88
CA MET A 216 19.00 20.94 -17.47
C MET A 216 18.75 21.95 -16.34
N ARG A 217 19.55 23.02 -16.33
CA ARG A 217 19.43 24.08 -15.32
C ARG A 217 18.07 24.76 -15.42
N GLU A 218 17.36 24.83 -14.30
CA GLU A 218 16.02 25.42 -14.26
C GLU A 218 16.05 26.90 -14.68
N PRO A 219 15.04 27.40 -15.42
CA PRO A 219 15.02 28.76 -15.95
C PRO A 219 15.20 29.83 -14.87
N VAL A 220 14.60 29.64 -13.69
CA VAL A 220 14.71 30.56 -12.56
C VAL A 220 16.15 30.61 -12.03
N LEU A 221 16.80 29.45 -11.88
CA LEU A 221 18.20 29.35 -11.45
C LEU A 221 19.19 29.92 -12.48
N LYS A 222 18.77 30.06 -13.75
CA LYS A 222 19.57 30.71 -14.80
C LYS A 222 19.49 32.24 -14.74
N VAL A 223 18.38 32.81 -14.24
CA VAL A 223 18.18 34.27 -14.15
C VAL A 223 18.76 34.85 -12.84
N MET A 224 18.87 34.04 -11.78
CA MET A 224 19.34 34.48 -10.46
C MET A 224 20.86 34.48 -10.27
N HIS A 225 21.65 33.99 -11.23
CA HIS A 225 23.12 33.99 -11.19
C HIS A 225 23.67 34.89 -12.29
#